data_AF-A0A1G3PHW8-F1
#
_entry.id   AF-A0A1G3PHW8-F1
#
_cell.length_a   1.000
_cell.length_b   1.000
_cell.length_c   1.000
_cell.angle_alpha   90.00
_cell.angle_beta   90.00
_cell.angle_gamma   90.00
#
_symmetry.space_group_name_H-M   'P 1'
#
loop_
_entity.id
_entity.type
_entity.pdbx_description
1 polymer ?
#
loop_
_entity_poly.entity_id
_entity_poly.type
_entity_poly.pdbx_seq_one_letter_code
_entity_poly.pdbx_strand_id
1 'polypeptide(L)'
;MKFLRIPLLVAAIALLPMAGMFAKADWAKKDAKKFINKTALLILHAQKVVKEGKVYKGNLAKAIAHQNYAKKLYKNGNFLRAVYQSHVARQFAALAIVNNKKKVPDNLQTTKQEGKDLGPLPTQETLVQEMEADSPGQTYDDSVQVSLEIDLEIKD
;
A
#
# COMPACT_ATOMS: atom_id res chain seq x y z
N MET A 1 -13.47 -15.56 70.84
CA MET A 1 -14.12 -14.91 69.67
C MET A 1 -13.64 -13.48 69.57
N LYS A 2 -12.80 -13.15 68.58
CA LYS A 2 -12.41 -11.77 68.25
C LYS A 2 -12.54 -11.59 66.74
N PHE A 3 -13.18 -10.49 66.35
CA PHE A 3 -13.74 -10.24 65.04
C PHE A 3 -12.69 -9.92 63.97
N LEU A 4 -12.95 -10.50 62.80
CA LEU A 4 -12.44 -10.23 61.47
C LEU A 4 -12.68 -8.76 61.07
N ARG A 5 -11.64 -8.04 60.64
CA ARG A 5 -11.78 -6.81 59.81
C ARG A 5 -10.65 -6.75 58.78
N ILE A 6 -10.99 -7.13 57.57
CA ILE A 6 -10.18 -6.95 56.35
C ILE A 6 -10.45 -5.51 55.86
N PRO A 7 -9.46 -4.62 55.74
CA PRO A 7 -9.64 -3.40 54.98
C PRO A 7 -9.47 -3.70 53.49
N LEU A 8 -10.60 -3.66 52.79
CA LEU A 8 -10.75 -3.65 51.34
C LEU A 8 -10.01 -2.43 50.79
N LEU A 9 -8.85 -2.64 50.15
CA LEU A 9 -8.13 -1.57 49.46
C LEU A 9 -8.63 -1.53 48.01
N VAL A 10 -9.42 -0.50 47.73
CA VAL A 10 -10.06 -0.20 46.45
C VAL A 10 -8.99 0.01 45.38
N ALA A 11 -8.93 -0.89 44.41
CA ALA A 11 -8.13 -0.71 43.20
C ALA A 11 -8.82 0.35 42.32
N ALA A 12 -8.33 1.59 42.38
CA ALA A 12 -8.70 2.63 41.43
C ALA A 12 -8.06 2.30 40.06
N ILE A 13 -8.83 1.65 39.18
CA ILE A 13 -8.45 1.47 37.79
C ILE A 13 -8.57 2.84 37.11
N ALA A 14 -7.43 3.49 36.90
CA ALA A 14 -7.34 4.71 36.12
C ALA A 14 -7.67 4.41 34.65
N LEU A 15 -8.92 4.65 34.25
CA LEU A 15 -9.35 4.74 32.85
C LEU A 15 -8.75 6.02 32.24
N LEU A 16 -7.52 5.92 31.72
CA LEU A 16 -6.95 6.96 30.87
C LEU A 16 -7.67 6.98 29.50
N PRO A 17 -7.95 8.16 28.93
CA PRO A 17 -8.76 8.29 27.73
C PRO A 17 -7.99 7.79 26.49
N MET A 18 -8.42 6.66 25.91
CA MET A 18 -7.95 6.14 24.63
C MET A 18 -8.31 7.02 23.40
N ALA A 19 -8.79 8.25 23.60
CA ALA A 19 -9.29 9.13 22.54
C ALA A 19 -8.22 9.59 21.53
N GLY A 20 -6.93 9.58 21.90
CA GLY A 20 -5.84 10.02 21.02
C GLY A 20 -5.42 9.02 19.94
N MET A 21 -5.71 7.72 20.10
CA MET A 21 -5.29 6.70 19.14
C MET A 21 -6.23 6.60 17.92
N PHE A 22 -7.52 6.90 18.09
CA PHE A 22 -8.51 6.81 17.00
C PHE A 22 -8.35 7.92 15.96
N ALA A 23 -8.13 9.17 16.39
CA ALA A 23 -7.96 10.30 15.47
C ALA A 23 -6.74 10.13 14.55
N LYS A 24 -5.70 9.43 15.00
CA LYS A 24 -4.48 9.19 14.20
C LYS A 24 -4.63 8.07 13.16
N ALA A 25 -5.60 7.17 13.35
CA ALA A 25 -5.88 6.08 12.43
C ALA A 25 -6.74 6.52 11.23
N ASP A 26 -7.68 7.45 11.44
CA ASP A 26 -8.63 7.87 10.41
C ASP A 26 -8.00 8.71 9.29
N TRP A 27 -7.05 9.61 9.60
CA TRP A 27 -6.35 10.36 8.56
C TRP A 27 -5.45 9.44 7.72
N ALA A 28 -4.74 8.51 8.37
CA ALA A 28 -3.86 7.55 7.71
C ALA A 28 -4.66 6.65 6.76
N LYS A 29 -5.87 6.24 7.14
CA LYS A 29 -6.79 5.46 6.30
C LYS A 29 -7.21 6.24 5.04
N LYS A 30 -7.57 7.51 5.18
CA LYS A 30 -8.03 8.34 4.05
C LYS A 30 -6.90 8.60 3.06
N ASP A 31 -5.72 8.95 3.56
CA ASP A 31 -4.55 9.22 2.73
C ASP A 31 -4.04 7.95 2.05
N ALA A 32 -4.05 6.82 2.76
CA ALA A 32 -3.72 5.53 2.17
C ALA A 32 -4.68 5.17 1.02
N LYS A 33 -6.00 5.35 1.21
CA LYS A 33 -6.98 5.11 0.15
C LYS A 33 -6.72 5.98 -1.08
N LYS A 34 -6.49 7.28 -0.87
CA LYS A 34 -6.18 8.22 -1.95
C LYS A 34 -4.91 7.81 -2.70
N PHE A 35 -3.86 7.43 -1.97
CA PHE A 35 -2.58 7.03 -2.56
C PHE A 35 -2.73 5.75 -3.39
N ILE A 36 -3.40 4.73 -2.84
CA ILE A 36 -3.66 3.44 -3.49
C ILE A 36 -4.47 3.65 -4.77
N ASN A 37 -5.55 4.44 -4.73
CA ASN A 37 -6.38 4.68 -5.90
C ASN A 37 -5.65 5.50 -6.98
N LYS A 38 -4.85 6.50 -6.61
CA LYS A 38 -3.99 7.22 -7.57
C LYS A 38 -2.99 6.29 -8.23
N THR A 39 -2.40 5.36 -7.48
CA THR A 39 -1.49 4.34 -8.04
C THR A 39 -2.22 3.39 -8.98
N ALA A 40 -3.45 2.97 -8.65
CA ALA A 40 -4.26 2.11 -9.52
C ALA A 40 -4.45 2.72 -10.92
N LEU A 41 -4.76 4.02 -10.99
CA LEU A 41 -4.88 4.74 -12.27
C LEU A 41 -3.57 4.70 -13.08
N LEU A 42 -2.41 4.83 -12.43
CA LEU A 42 -1.12 4.73 -13.11
C LEU A 42 -0.85 3.31 -13.63
N ILE A 43 -1.24 2.28 -12.88
CA ILE A 43 -1.09 0.88 -13.30
C ILE A 43 -1.99 0.59 -14.50
N LEU A 44 -3.23 1.06 -14.51
CA LEU A 44 -4.13 0.94 -15.66
C LEU A 44 -3.56 1.65 -16.90
N HIS A 45 -2.96 2.83 -16.73
CA HIS A 45 -2.27 3.51 -17.80
C HIS A 45 -1.04 2.71 -18.29
N ALA A 46 -0.24 2.17 -17.37
CA ALA A 46 0.90 1.32 -17.70
C ALA A 46 0.45 0.05 -18.45
N GLN A 47 -0.65 -0.57 -18.05
CA GLN A 47 -1.23 -1.74 -18.73
C GLN A 47 -1.55 -1.42 -20.18
N LYS A 48 -2.23 -0.30 -20.45
CA LYS A 48 -2.51 0.16 -21.82
C LYS A 48 -1.23 0.37 -22.62
N VAL A 49 -0.25 1.06 -22.03
CA VAL A 49 1.04 1.35 -22.69
C VAL A 49 1.83 0.08 -23.00
N VAL A 50 1.89 -0.88 -22.09
CA VAL A 50 2.56 -2.17 -22.29
C VAL A 50 1.82 -3.01 -23.33
N LYS A 51 0.49 -2.96 -23.36
CA LYS A 51 -0.32 -3.64 -24.38
C LYS A 51 -0.04 -3.11 -25.79
N GLU A 52 0.10 -1.80 -25.93
CA GLU A 52 0.41 -1.14 -27.21
C GLU A 52 1.86 -1.35 -27.64
N GLY A 53 2.82 -1.16 -26.72
CA GLY A 53 4.25 -1.20 -27.00
C GLY A 53 4.87 -2.60 -27.01
N LYS A 54 4.21 -3.59 -26.39
CA LYS A 54 4.61 -5.00 -26.29
C LYS A 54 6.02 -5.23 -25.72
N VAL A 55 6.55 -4.27 -24.94
CA VAL A 55 7.81 -4.46 -24.21
C VAL A 55 7.48 -5.03 -22.83
N TYR A 56 7.70 -6.34 -22.68
CA TYR A 56 7.44 -7.10 -21.46
C TYR A 56 8.75 -7.28 -20.68
N LYS A 57 8.86 -6.63 -19.52
CA LYS A 57 10.05 -6.69 -18.63
C LYS A 57 9.70 -7.15 -17.20
N GLY A 58 8.46 -7.55 -16.97
CA GLY A 58 7.92 -7.94 -15.67
C GLY A 58 7.54 -6.75 -14.77
N ASN A 59 7.67 -5.51 -15.25
CA ASN A 59 7.44 -4.31 -14.43
C ASN A 59 5.94 -4.08 -14.18
N LEU A 60 5.09 -4.38 -15.15
CA LEU A 60 3.64 -4.26 -14.95
C LEU A 60 3.17 -5.31 -13.95
N ALA A 61 3.62 -6.56 -14.08
CA ALA A 61 3.28 -7.63 -13.17
C ALA A 61 3.75 -7.37 -11.74
N LYS A 62 4.97 -6.85 -11.55
CA LYS A 62 5.46 -6.40 -10.24
C LYS A 62 4.61 -5.26 -9.67
N ALA A 63 4.24 -4.28 -10.49
CA ALA A 63 3.38 -3.18 -10.05
C ALA A 63 2.02 -3.70 -9.52
N ILE A 64 1.41 -4.64 -10.24
CA ILE A 64 0.14 -5.27 -9.85
C ILE A 64 0.30 -6.07 -8.55
N ALA A 65 1.37 -6.86 -8.41
CA ALA A 65 1.63 -7.66 -7.21
C ALA A 65 1.76 -6.78 -5.96
N HIS A 66 2.59 -5.74 -6.01
CA HIS A 66 2.75 -4.78 -4.91
C HIS A 66 1.45 -4.04 -4.59
N GLN A 67 0.66 -3.68 -5.60
CA GLN A 67 -0.63 -3.00 -5.39
C GLN A 67 -1.65 -3.93 -4.75
N ASN A 68 -1.71 -5.20 -5.14
CA ASN A 68 -2.59 -6.20 -4.50
C ASN A 68 -2.20 -6.41 -3.03
N TYR A 69 -0.90 -6.49 -2.75
CA TYR A 69 -0.42 -6.59 -1.37
C TYR A 69 -0.72 -5.32 -0.56
N ALA A 70 -0.59 -4.13 -1.17
CA ALA A 70 -1.04 -2.88 -0.56
C ALA A 70 -2.53 -2.89 -0.21
N LYS A 71 -3.40 -3.40 -1.08
CA LYS A 71 -4.83 -3.56 -0.80
C LYS A 71 -5.07 -4.50 0.40
N LYS A 72 -4.32 -5.60 0.48
CA LYS A 72 -4.38 -6.53 1.63
C LYS A 72 -4.01 -5.84 2.93
N LEU A 73 -2.88 -5.12 2.94
CA LEU A 73 -2.43 -4.34 4.11
C LEU A 73 -3.45 -3.28 4.52
N TYR A 74 -4.05 -2.58 3.55
CA TYR A 74 -5.10 -1.61 3.81
C TYR A 74 -6.31 -2.23 4.52
N LYS A 75 -6.79 -3.38 4.01
CA LYS A 75 -7.91 -4.12 4.62
C LYS A 75 -7.60 -4.59 6.05
N ASN A 76 -6.34 -4.88 6.33
CA ASN A 76 -5.86 -5.29 7.65
C ASN A 76 -5.59 -4.12 8.61
N GLY A 77 -5.87 -2.86 8.21
CA GLY A 77 -5.61 -1.67 9.02
C GLY A 77 -4.16 -1.17 9.00
N ASN A 78 -3.28 -1.81 8.22
CA ASN A 78 -1.86 -1.46 8.11
C ASN A 78 -1.67 -0.33 7.08
N PHE A 79 -2.29 0.83 7.30
CA PHE A 79 -2.41 1.91 6.30
C PHE A 79 -1.06 2.45 5.83
N LEU A 80 -0.12 2.70 6.75
CA LEU A 80 1.20 3.22 6.38
C LEU A 80 1.99 2.21 5.53
N ARG A 81 1.96 0.92 5.92
CA ARG A 81 2.62 -0.14 5.15
C ARG A 81 1.97 -0.31 3.77
N ALA A 82 0.65 -0.19 3.69
CA ALA A 82 -0.08 -0.20 2.43
C ALA A 82 0.39 0.93 1.50
N VAL A 83 0.61 2.13 2.03
CA VAL A 83 1.17 3.24 1.26
C VAL A 83 2.58 2.92 0.75
N TYR A 84 3.46 2.34 1.57
CA TYR A 84 4.81 1.97 1.14
C TYR A 84 4.82 0.96 0.01
N GLN A 85 3.97 -0.07 0.10
CA GLN A 85 3.83 -1.06 -0.97
C GLN A 85 3.22 -0.44 -2.23
N SER A 86 2.22 0.44 -2.11
CA SER A 86 1.67 1.16 -3.25
C SER A 86 2.67 2.14 -3.87
N HIS A 87 3.60 2.70 -3.09
CA HIS A 87 4.68 3.53 -3.63
C HIS A 87 5.61 2.72 -4.53
N VAL A 88 6.01 1.53 -4.11
CA VAL A 88 6.82 0.60 -4.93
C VAL A 88 6.06 0.17 -6.18
N ALA A 89 4.75 -0.13 -6.05
CA ALA A 89 3.89 -0.42 -7.20
C ALA A 89 3.92 0.72 -8.24
N ARG A 90 3.85 1.97 -7.77
CA ARG A 90 3.88 3.16 -8.63
C ARG A 90 5.22 3.30 -9.37
N GLN A 91 6.34 3.01 -8.71
CA GLN A 91 7.67 3.03 -9.33
C GLN A 91 7.76 2.00 -10.47
N PHE A 92 7.30 0.76 -10.23
CA PHE A 92 7.29 -0.27 -11.26
C PHE A 92 6.35 0.08 -12.43
N ALA A 93 5.18 0.67 -12.16
CA ALA A 93 4.28 1.15 -13.21
C ALA A 93 4.93 2.24 -14.07
N ALA A 94 5.63 3.20 -13.45
CA ALA A 94 6.39 4.22 -14.16
C ALA A 94 7.50 3.60 -15.04
N LEU A 95 8.23 2.61 -14.52
CA LEU A 95 9.23 1.88 -15.29
C LEU A 95 8.61 1.14 -16.48
N ALA A 96 7.44 0.53 -16.33
CA ALA A 96 6.74 -0.13 -17.44
C ALA A 96 6.39 0.85 -18.57
N ILE A 97 5.94 2.07 -18.22
CA ILE A 97 5.63 3.14 -19.17
C ILE A 97 6.89 3.61 -19.92
N VAL A 98 7.96 3.90 -19.16
CA VAL A 98 9.24 4.40 -19.71
C VAL A 98 9.90 3.37 -20.61
N ASN A 99 9.88 2.09 -20.24
CA ASN A 99 10.43 1.00 -21.07
C ASN A 99 9.69 0.84 -22.40
N ASN A 100 8.41 1.22 -22.46
CA ASN A 100 7.62 1.27 -23.69
C ASN A 100 7.70 2.64 -24.39
N LYS A 101 8.71 3.46 -24.06
CA LYS A 101 9.02 4.76 -24.71
C LYS A 101 7.88 5.78 -24.63
N LYS A 102 7.07 5.74 -23.56
CA LYS A 102 6.02 6.72 -23.27
C LYS A 102 6.39 7.60 -22.08
N LYS A 103 5.78 8.78 -21.98
CA LYS A 103 5.94 9.69 -20.84
C LYS A 103 4.96 9.31 -19.73
N VAL A 104 5.43 9.31 -18.48
CA VAL A 104 4.58 9.13 -17.30
C VAL A 104 3.69 10.37 -17.13
N PRO A 105 2.36 10.24 -17.01
CA PRO A 105 1.47 11.38 -16.79
C PRO A 105 1.84 12.17 -15.54
N ASP A 106 2.08 13.48 -15.68
CA ASP A 106 2.61 14.32 -14.60
C ASP A 106 1.67 14.36 -13.38
N ASN A 107 0.36 14.27 -13.60
CA ASN A 107 -0.66 14.21 -12.55
C ASN A 107 -0.69 12.90 -11.75
N LEU A 108 -0.09 11.82 -12.28
CA LEU A 108 -0.04 10.50 -11.64
C LEU A 108 1.32 10.18 -11.00
N GLN A 109 2.32 11.03 -11.20
CA GLN A 109 3.61 10.91 -10.54
C GLN A 109 3.50 11.16 -9.03
N THR A 110 4.45 10.60 -8.28
CA THR A 110 4.61 10.92 -6.86
C THR A 110 5.03 12.37 -6.72
N THR A 111 4.23 13.16 -6.00
CA THR A 111 4.56 14.57 -5.78
C THR A 111 5.67 14.71 -4.73
N LYS A 112 6.39 15.84 -4.74
CA LYS A 112 7.38 16.15 -3.68
C LYS A 112 6.74 16.13 -2.28
N GLN A 113 5.48 16.54 -2.18
CA GLN A 113 4.76 16.54 -0.91
C GLN A 113 4.43 15.11 -0.46
N GLU A 114 3.87 14.29 -1.36
CA GLU A 114 3.65 12.85 -1.10
C GLU A 114 4.96 12.18 -0.65
N GLY A 115 6.10 12.51 -1.27
CA GLY A 115 7.41 12.00 -0.86
C GLY A 115 7.83 12.38 0.55
N LYS A 116 7.53 13.62 1.00
CA LYS A 116 7.82 14.07 2.37
C LYS A 116 6.91 13.41 3.39
N ASP A 117 5.63 13.23 3.06
CA ASP A 117 4.61 12.67 3.96
C ASP A 117 4.85 11.19 4.27
N LEU A 118 5.60 10.47 3.42
CA LEU A 118 5.96 9.07 3.63
C LEU A 118 6.93 8.85 4.80
N GLY A 119 7.68 9.88 5.19
CA GLY A 119 8.73 9.76 6.19
C GLY A 119 9.84 8.79 5.75
N PRO A 120 10.57 8.15 6.69
CA PRO A 120 11.61 7.20 6.34
C PRO A 120 11.02 5.95 5.67
N LEU A 121 11.34 5.77 4.39
CA LEU A 121 10.91 4.62 3.61
C LEU A 121 11.83 3.42 3.85
N PRO A 122 11.28 2.23 4.15
CA PRO A 122 12.02 0.99 4.04
C PRO A 122 12.55 0.81 2.61
N THR A 123 13.67 0.10 2.46
CA THR A 123 14.26 -0.08 1.14
C THR A 123 13.31 -0.84 0.21
N GLN A 124 13.44 -0.59 -1.09
CA GLN A 124 12.63 -1.28 -2.08
C GLN A 124 12.84 -2.80 -2.00
N GLU A 125 14.07 -3.25 -1.74
CA GLU A 125 14.41 -4.66 -1.54
C GLU A 125 13.65 -5.27 -0.36
N THR A 126 13.57 -4.55 0.77
CA THR A 126 12.82 -5.00 1.95
C THR A 126 11.34 -5.14 1.65
N LEU A 127 10.77 -4.20 0.89
CA LEU A 127 9.36 -4.20 0.50
C LEU A 127 9.04 -5.32 -0.49
N VAL A 128 9.97 -5.63 -1.41
CA VAL A 128 9.88 -6.78 -2.32
C VAL A 128 9.88 -8.08 -1.54
N GLN A 129 10.85 -8.28 -0.65
CA GLN A 129 10.93 -9.49 0.18
C GLN A 129 9.67 -9.72 1.02
N GLU A 130 9.11 -8.66 1.61
CA GLU A 130 7.87 -8.77 2.37
C GLU A 130 6.69 -9.21 1.50
N MET A 131 6.54 -8.61 0.31
CA MET A 131 5.47 -8.98 -0.60
C MET A 131 5.66 -10.42 -1.14
N GLU A 132 6.89 -10.84 -1.41
CA GLU A 132 7.19 -12.21 -1.88
C GLU A 132 6.94 -13.26 -0.78
N ALA A 133 7.22 -12.92 0.48
CA ALA A 133 6.89 -13.77 1.61
C ALA A 133 5.37 -13.97 1.77
N ASP A 134 4.55 -12.97 1.39
CA ASP A 134 3.09 -13.06 1.43
C ASP A 134 2.50 -13.90 0.29
N SER A 135 3.19 -13.97 -0.85
CA SER A 135 2.73 -14.64 -2.07
C SER A 135 3.88 -15.41 -2.75
N PRO A 136 4.35 -16.51 -2.12
CA PRO A 136 5.49 -17.25 -2.64
C PRO A 136 5.15 -17.91 -3.99
N GLY A 137 6.12 -17.89 -4.91
CA GLY A 137 5.98 -18.51 -6.23
C GLY A 137 5.17 -17.71 -7.25
N GLN A 138 4.81 -16.46 -6.96
CA GLN A 138 4.17 -15.58 -7.92
C GLN A 138 5.10 -15.28 -9.11
N THR A 139 4.61 -15.48 -10.34
CA THR A 139 5.36 -15.18 -11.56
C THR A 139 5.07 -13.74 -12.04
N TYR A 140 6.11 -13.02 -12.44
CA TYR A 140 5.98 -11.64 -12.94
C TYR A 140 5.96 -11.57 -14.47
N ASP A 141 4.92 -12.11 -15.09
CA ASP A 141 4.75 -12.10 -16.55
C ASP A 141 3.78 -11.00 -17.01
N ASP A 142 4.32 -9.94 -17.62
CA ASP A 142 3.53 -8.82 -18.15
C ASP A 142 2.57 -9.26 -19.28
N SER A 143 2.90 -10.30 -20.05
CA SER A 143 2.12 -10.75 -21.22
C SER A 143 0.74 -11.31 -20.82
N VAL A 144 0.65 -11.90 -19.63
CA VAL A 144 -0.59 -12.34 -19.02
C VAL A 144 -1.39 -11.13 -18.51
N GLN A 145 -0.72 -10.22 -17.82
CA GLN A 145 -1.37 -9.11 -17.10
C GLN A 145 -2.04 -8.08 -18.04
N VAL A 146 -1.53 -7.88 -19.25
CA VAL A 146 -2.13 -6.92 -20.21
C VAL A 146 -3.53 -7.32 -20.71
N SER A 147 -3.94 -8.57 -20.49
CA SER A 147 -5.22 -9.11 -20.94
C SER A 147 -6.25 -9.24 -19.82
N LEU A 148 -5.83 -9.05 -18.57
CA LEU A 148 -6.70 -9.18 -17.41
C LEU A 148 -7.46 -7.88 -17.13
N GLU A 149 -8.71 -8.00 -16.70
CA GLU A 149 -9.42 -6.91 -16.03
C GLU A 149 -8.90 -6.84 -14.59
N ILE A 150 -8.33 -5.70 -14.19
CA ILE A 150 -7.63 -5.57 -12.91
C ILE A 150 -8.38 -4.60 -11.99
N ASP A 151 -8.97 -5.12 -10.92
CA ASP A 151 -9.52 -4.30 -9.83
C ASP A 151 -8.39 -3.96 -8.85
N LEU A 152 -7.86 -2.72 -8.94
CA LEU A 152 -6.74 -2.24 -8.13
C LEU A 152 -7.12 -1.16 -7.11
N GLU A 153 -8.40 -0.78 -7.07
CA GLU A 153 -8.91 0.30 -6.23
C GLU A 153 -9.48 -0.21 -4.90
N ILE A 154 -9.54 0.68 -3.92
CA ILE A 154 -10.30 0.48 -2.68
C ILE A 154 -11.68 1.11 -2.86
N LYS A 155 -12.72 0.25 -2.86
CA LYS A 155 -14.13 0.66 -2.87
C LYS A 155 -14.56 1.10 -1.46
N ASP A 156 -15.59 1.96 -1.40
CA ASP A 156 -16.26 2.32 -0.15
C ASP A 156 -17.13 1.18 0.40
#